data_AF-A0AAW0RRD7-F1
#
_entry.id   AF-A0AAW0RRD7-F1
#
_cell.length_a   1.000
_cell.length_b   1.000
_cell.length_c   1.000
_cell.angle_alpha   90.00
_cell.angle_beta   90.00
_cell.angle_gamma   90.00
#
_symmetry.space_group_name_H-M   'P 1'
#
loop_
_entity.id
_entity.type
_entity.pdbx_description
1 polymer ?
#
loop_
_entity_poly.entity_id
_entity_poly.type
_entity_poly.pdbx_seq_one_letter_code
_entity_poly.pdbx_strand_id
1 'polypeptide(L)'
;MLNPMNWATAALAFAVSVQGAAVPIASGDLHARAEPLPTVVYRGSGSSPDVVKERGGFIPRARDESEPVSNTTFGLQSHHIGDRRTMYTSTTRSVLMGATFALQPLEGGWVYKIHPTPNMIDLNESGFEIRFKREEEFSALGGVRYDQIEGWAELTYKGLIDAGMDRWDVQSLVDMYEPKGPMPALNFTANPDYDAKKYEGLSASPGQPQLAGDEANLAKYNEKSLEGYAIEFMEKNGGPVGFDGKFPLSILQADAPAEPTTAREREDKLCSNSDEEFGLTAECRTQVAQCVFKQGNKPNVDWSIIATCMTDNWRLV
;
A
#
# COMPACT_ATOMS: atom_id res chain seq x y z
N MET A 1 -84.21 2.51 -11.84
CA MET A 1 -83.33 1.53 -12.53
C MET A 1 -81.89 1.88 -12.20
N LEU A 2 -81.06 0.84 -12.06
CA LEU A 2 -79.74 0.82 -11.44
C LEU A 2 -78.67 1.65 -12.18
N ASN A 3 -77.68 2.11 -11.40
CA ASN A 3 -76.35 2.63 -11.79
C ASN A 3 -75.57 1.57 -12.63
N PRO A 4 -74.45 1.86 -13.37
CA PRO A 4 -73.26 2.51 -12.79
C PRO A 4 -72.38 3.42 -13.68
N MET A 5 -71.67 4.31 -12.98
CA MET A 5 -70.25 4.74 -13.12
C MET A 5 -69.62 4.89 -14.51
N ASN A 6 -69.17 6.12 -14.81
CA ASN A 6 -67.73 6.32 -15.02
C ASN A 6 -67.30 7.75 -14.66
N TRP A 7 -66.27 7.84 -13.82
CA TRP A 7 -65.59 9.07 -13.39
C TRP A 7 -64.20 9.08 -14.03
N ALA A 8 -63.75 10.22 -14.55
CA ALA A 8 -62.33 10.59 -14.53
C ALA A 8 -62.17 12.11 -14.71
N THR A 9 -61.52 12.69 -13.72
CA THR A 9 -61.44 14.10 -13.35
C THR A 9 -60.23 14.76 -14.02
N ALA A 10 -60.38 16.03 -14.39
CA ALA A 10 -59.29 16.89 -14.84
C ALA A 10 -58.33 17.21 -13.67
N ALA A 11 -57.03 17.17 -13.94
CA ALA A 11 -55.98 17.54 -13.00
C ALA A 11 -55.89 19.07 -12.86
N LEU A 12 -56.09 19.58 -11.63
CA LEU A 12 -55.69 20.93 -11.23
C LEU A 12 -54.23 20.89 -10.77
N ALA A 13 -53.38 21.70 -11.42
CA ALA A 13 -52.04 21.99 -10.93
C ALA A 13 -52.11 23.05 -9.81
N PHE A 14 -51.71 22.68 -8.59
CA PHE A 14 -51.40 23.64 -7.52
C PHE A 14 -49.90 23.91 -7.52
N ALA A 15 -49.51 25.13 -7.88
CA ALA A 15 -48.17 25.64 -7.62
C ALA A 15 -48.12 26.15 -6.17
N VAL A 16 -47.41 25.43 -5.30
CA VAL A 16 -47.07 25.92 -3.96
C VAL A 16 -45.74 26.65 -4.04
N SER A 17 -45.81 27.98 -3.88
CA SER A 17 -44.65 28.84 -3.67
C SER A 17 -44.12 28.61 -2.25
N VAL A 18 -42.98 27.94 -2.13
CA VAL A 18 -42.20 27.89 -0.88
C VAL A 18 -41.19 29.03 -0.94
N GLN A 19 -41.49 30.13 -0.24
CA GLN A 19 -40.50 31.15 0.08
C GLN A 19 -39.51 30.54 1.07
N GLY A 20 -38.34 30.15 0.58
CA GLY A 20 -37.22 29.74 1.41
C GLY A 20 -36.71 30.93 2.21
N ALA A 21 -36.92 30.91 3.52
CA ALA A 21 -36.19 31.76 4.45
C ALA A 21 -34.71 31.37 4.38
N ALA A 22 -33.86 32.33 4.00
CA ALA A 22 -32.41 32.15 4.02
C ALA A 22 -31.95 31.98 5.47
N VAL A 23 -31.50 30.77 5.81
CA VAL A 23 -30.72 30.51 7.01
C VAL A 23 -29.35 31.17 6.82
N PRO A 24 -28.84 31.95 7.79
CA PRO A 24 -27.54 32.57 7.64
C PRO A 24 -26.48 31.46 7.65
N ILE A 25 -25.78 31.29 6.53
CA ILE A 25 -24.55 30.51 6.46
C ILE A 25 -23.54 31.25 7.32
N ALA A 26 -23.22 30.69 8.48
CA ALA A 26 -22.05 31.11 9.23
C ALA A 26 -20.83 30.84 8.35
N SER A 27 -20.21 31.92 7.87
CA SER A 27 -18.94 31.91 7.14
C SER A 27 -17.83 31.40 8.05
N GLY A 28 -17.74 30.09 8.24
CA GLY A 28 -16.50 29.44 8.62
C GLY A 28 -15.64 29.33 7.37
N ASP A 29 -14.41 29.84 7.43
CA ASP A 29 -13.42 29.72 6.36
C ASP A 29 -13.30 28.25 5.92
N LEU A 30 -13.90 27.94 4.77
CA LEU A 30 -13.60 26.74 4.01
C LEU A 30 -12.20 26.98 3.41
N HIS A 31 -11.15 26.68 4.16
CA HIS A 31 -9.83 26.51 3.56
C HIS A 31 -9.96 25.38 2.53
N ALA A 32 -10.06 25.75 1.26
CA ALA A 32 -9.92 24.81 0.17
C ALA A 32 -8.61 24.06 0.35
N ARG A 33 -8.65 22.72 0.23
CA ARG A 33 -7.45 21.89 0.34
C ARG A 33 -6.38 22.40 -0.61
N ALA A 34 -5.13 22.49 -0.13
CA ALA A 34 -4.03 23.05 -0.91
C ALA A 34 -3.77 22.28 -2.22
N GLU A 35 -4.01 20.96 -2.20
CA GLU A 35 -3.87 20.08 -3.37
C GLU A 35 -5.02 19.05 -3.47
N PRO A 36 -5.40 18.59 -4.69
CA PRO A 36 -6.40 17.54 -4.87
C PRO A 36 -5.92 16.17 -4.37
N LEU A 37 -6.85 15.24 -4.14
CA LEU A 37 -6.50 13.89 -3.69
C LEU A 37 -5.77 13.16 -4.83
N PRO A 38 -4.75 12.35 -4.53
CA PRO A 38 -4.05 11.62 -5.57
C PRO A 38 -4.99 10.61 -6.23
N THR A 39 -4.82 10.41 -7.53
CA THR A 39 -5.45 9.31 -8.27
C THR A 39 -4.58 8.05 -8.27
N VAL A 40 -3.36 8.14 -7.73
CA VAL A 40 -2.39 7.06 -7.56
C VAL A 40 -1.50 7.37 -6.38
N VAL A 41 -1.20 6.36 -5.56
CA VAL A 41 -0.13 6.44 -4.55
C VAL A 41 0.94 5.40 -4.85
N TYR A 42 2.13 5.62 -4.32
CA TYR A 42 3.31 4.78 -4.51
C TYR A 42 3.82 4.25 -3.17
N ARG A 43 4.49 3.11 -3.22
CA ARG A 43 5.21 2.55 -2.07
C ARG A 43 6.52 1.93 -2.54
N GLY A 44 7.63 2.39 -1.97
CA GLY A 44 8.91 1.69 -2.08
C GLY A 44 8.98 0.52 -1.11
N SER A 45 9.47 -0.63 -1.57
CA SER A 45 9.66 -1.80 -0.73
C SER A 45 10.79 -2.67 -1.25
N GLY A 46 11.55 -3.28 -0.33
CA GLY A 46 12.47 -4.37 -0.66
C GLY A 46 11.80 -5.73 -0.81
N SER A 47 10.48 -5.86 -0.62
CA SER A 47 9.78 -7.13 -0.87
C SER A 47 9.37 -7.23 -2.32
N SER A 48 9.64 -8.38 -2.93
CA SER A 48 9.27 -8.68 -4.32
C SER A 48 7.75 -8.82 -4.50
N PRO A 49 7.24 -8.66 -5.74
CA PRO A 49 5.81 -8.78 -6.02
C PRO A 49 5.20 -10.12 -5.58
N ASP A 50 5.96 -11.21 -5.69
CA ASP A 50 5.52 -12.54 -5.27
C ASP A 50 5.37 -12.63 -3.75
N VAL A 51 6.30 -12.04 -2.99
CA VAL A 51 6.22 -11.97 -1.52
C VAL A 51 5.03 -11.10 -1.09
N VAL A 52 4.80 -9.97 -1.77
CA VAL A 52 3.65 -9.11 -1.48
C VAL A 52 2.34 -9.83 -1.83
N LYS A 53 2.31 -10.64 -2.90
CA LYS A 53 1.17 -11.48 -3.27
C LYS A 53 0.88 -12.56 -2.23
N GLU A 54 1.90 -13.27 -1.78
CA GLU A 54 1.81 -14.31 -0.75
C GLU A 54 1.21 -13.75 0.56
N ARG A 55 1.56 -12.51 0.91
CA ARG A 55 1.01 -11.78 2.06
C ARG A 55 -0.42 -11.26 1.85
N GLY A 56 -0.99 -11.41 0.66
CA GLY A 56 -2.26 -10.77 0.29
C GLY A 56 -2.18 -9.25 0.13
N GLY A 57 -0.97 -8.67 0.16
CA GLY A 57 -0.72 -7.23 0.06
C GLY A 57 0.36 -6.72 1.01
N PHE A 58 0.33 -5.42 1.32
CA PHE A 58 1.18 -4.81 2.34
C PHE A 58 0.46 -4.78 3.69
N ILE A 59 0.97 -5.60 4.59
CA ILE A 59 0.57 -5.61 6.00
C ILE A 59 1.31 -4.52 6.79
N PRO A 60 0.66 -3.86 7.78
CA PRO A 60 1.37 -3.07 8.77
C PRO A 60 2.47 -3.90 9.44
N ARG A 61 3.50 -3.24 9.97
CA ARG A 61 4.64 -3.95 10.57
C ARG A 61 4.15 -4.91 11.66
N ALA A 62 4.54 -6.19 11.54
CA ALA A 62 4.16 -7.22 12.48
C ALA A 62 4.50 -6.81 13.91
N ARG A 63 3.51 -6.96 14.80
CA ARG A 63 3.63 -6.73 16.23
C ARG A 63 3.83 -8.07 16.92
N ASP A 64 4.67 -8.09 17.94
CA ASP A 64 4.70 -9.23 18.86
C ASP A 64 3.37 -9.23 19.61
N GLU A 65 2.72 -10.39 19.74
CA GLU A 65 1.44 -10.53 20.46
C GLU A 65 1.55 -10.09 21.93
N SER A 66 2.75 -10.11 22.50
CA SER A 66 3.04 -9.61 23.84
C SER A 66 3.13 -8.08 23.93
N GLU A 67 3.22 -7.35 22.80
CA GLU A 67 3.17 -5.89 22.80
C GLU A 67 1.74 -5.41 23.09
N PRO A 68 1.51 -4.63 24.16
CA PRO A 68 0.18 -4.13 24.47
C PRO A 68 -0.31 -3.21 23.36
N VAL A 69 -1.55 -3.44 22.91
CA VAL A 69 -2.28 -2.46 22.09
C VAL A 69 -2.48 -1.21 22.93
N SER A 70 -2.13 -0.05 22.37
CA SER A 70 -2.30 1.23 23.04
C SER A 70 -2.66 2.32 22.04
N ASN A 71 -2.91 3.54 22.53
CA ASN A 71 -3.19 4.69 21.67
C ASN A 71 -2.12 4.87 20.58
N THR A 72 -0.84 4.68 20.89
CA THR A 72 0.25 4.84 19.90
C THR A 72 0.23 3.78 18.79
N THR A 73 -0.46 2.65 18.98
CA THR A 73 -0.70 1.65 17.93
C THR A 73 -1.57 2.19 16.80
N PHE A 74 -2.46 3.15 17.10
CA PHE A 74 -3.43 3.74 16.17
C PHE A 74 -3.20 5.23 15.90
N GLY A 75 -2.16 5.83 16.49
CA GLY A 75 -1.81 7.24 16.26
C GLY A 75 -1.01 7.46 14.99
N LEU A 76 -1.47 8.40 14.15
CA LEU A 76 -0.77 8.81 12.93
C LEU A 76 0.59 9.46 13.24
N GLN A 77 0.71 10.22 14.34
CA GLN A 77 1.97 10.84 14.75
C GLN A 77 3.02 9.78 15.09
N SER A 78 2.66 8.77 15.89
CA SER A 78 3.54 7.65 16.23
C SER A 78 4.02 6.90 14.98
N HIS A 79 3.10 6.67 14.04
CA HIS A 79 3.45 6.08 12.75
C HIS A 79 4.43 6.94 11.95
N HIS A 80 4.13 8.23 11.80
CA HIS A 80 4.92 9.21 11.07
C HIS A 80 6.37 9.32 11.57
N ILE A 81 6.58 9.25 12.89
CA ILE A 81 7.92 9.31 13.49
C ILE A 81 8.61 7.95 13.52
N GLY A 82 7.88 6.86 13.25
CA GLY A 82 8.40 5.49 13.27
C GLY A 82 8.83 5.01 14.66
N ASP A 83 8.28 5.57 15.74
CA ASP A 83 8.67 5.25 17.12
C ASP A 83 8.10 3.90 17.60
N ARG A 84 7.01 3.45 16.97
CA ARG A 84 6.24 2.25 17.35
C ARG A 84 5.80 1.47 16.11
N ARG A 85 5.44 0.21 16.35
CA ARG A 85 4.72 -0.61 15.37
C ARG A 85 3.24 -0.23 15.44
N THR A 86 2.70 0.26 14.34
CA THR A 86 1.34 0.80 14.24
C THR A 86 0.49 -0.05 13.29
N MET A 87 -0.80 0.27 13.20
CA MET A 87 -1.73 -0.35 12.25
C MET A 87 -1.72 0.30 10.86
N TYR A 88 -0.75 1.15 10.55
CA TYR A 88 -0.68 1.85 9.27
C TYR A 88 0.38 1.26 8.34
N THR A 89 0.12 1.37 7.05
CA THR A 89 1.10 1.14 5.98
C THR A 89 1.31 2.42 5.20
N SER A 90 2.54 2.92 5.18
CA SER A 90 2.89 4.16 4.46
C SER A 90 2.82 3.98 2.95
N THR A 91 2.23 4.97 2.30
CA THR A 91 2.29 5.21 0.85
C THR A 91 2.57 6.70 0.62
N THR A 92 2.89 7.12 -0.58
CA THR A 92 3.21 8.50 -0.93
C THR A 92 2.58 8.88 -2.25
N ARG A 93 2.18 10.15 -2.45
CA ARG A 93 1.78 10.62 -3.80
C ARG A 93 3.00 10.80 -4.73
N SER A 94 4.21 10.81 -4.20
CA SER A 94 5.45 11.07 -4.92
C SER A 94 6.12 9.78 -5.39
N VAL A 95 6.18 9.56 -6.70
CA VAL A 95 6.93 8.44 -7.29
C VAL A 95 8.42 8.49 -6.92
N LEU A 96 8.96 9.71 -6.75
CA LEU A 96 10.33 9.96 -6.32
C LEU A 96 10.56 9.39 -4.91
N MET A 97 9.66 9.65 -3.98
CA MET A 97 9.75 9.08 -2.63
C MET A 97 9.52 7.58 -2.65
N GLY A 98 8.63 7.07 -3.50
CA GLY A 98 8.51 5.65 -3.77
C GLY A 98 9.86 5.02 -4.15
N ALA A 99 10.61 5.64 -5.07
CA ALA A 99 11.93 5.17 -5.46
C ALA A 99 13.00 5.30 -4.37
N THR A 100 13.03 6.41 -3.64
CA THR A 100 13.91 6.60 -2.48
C THR A 100 13.77 5.45 -1.48
N PHE A 101 12.53 5.05 -1.15
CA PHE A 101 12.29 3.94 -0.23
C PHE A 101 12.59 2.56 -0.84
N ALA A 102 12.40 2.38 -2.15
CA ALA A 102 12.75 1.14 -2.85
C ALA A 102 14.26 0.89 -2.89
N LEU A 103 15.09 1.93 -2.81
CA LEU A 103 16.56 1.85 -2.84
C LEU A 103 17.21 1.77 -1.45
N GLN A 104 16.43 1.74 -0.37
CA GLN A 104 16.98 1.57 0.98
C GLN A 104 17.69 0.21 1.18
N PRO A 105 17.19 -0.91 0.62
CA PRO A 105 17.97 -2.14 0.57
C PRO A 105 19.14 -2.01 -0.42
N LEU A 106 20.31 -2.55 -0.05
CA LEU A 106 21.53 -2.46 -0.85
C LEU A 106 21.40 -3.07 -2.26
N GLU A 107 20.55 -4.08 -2.40
CA GLU A 107 20.33 -4.81 -3.67
C GLU A 107 19.34 -4.07 -4.60
N GLY A 108 18.63 -3.06 -4.09
CA GLY A 108 17.49 -2.43 -4.76
C GLY A 108 16.15 -2.95 -4.23
N GLY A 109 15.08 -2.66 -4.95
CA GLY A 109 13.73 -3.02 -4.54
C GLY A 109 12.69 -2.63 -5.60
N TRP A 110 11.45 -2.47 -5.17
CA TRP A 110 10.31 -2.24 -6.05
C TRP A 110 9.54 -0.98 -5.64
N VAL A 111 9.11 -0.23 -6.65
CA VAL A 111 8.11 0.83 -6.51
C VAL A 111 6.78 0.24 -6.94
N TYR A 112 5.83 0.19 -6.02
CA TYR A 112 4.47 -0.26 -6.27
C TYR A 112 3.60 0.93 -6.60
N LYS A 113 2.83 0.82 -7.68
CA LYS A 113 1.78 1.76 -8.08
C LYS A 113 0.46 1.23 -7.53
N ILE A 114 -0.21 2.01 -6.70
CA ILE A 114 -1.33 1.53 -5.88
C ILE A 114 -2.54 2.46 -6.09
N HIS A 115 -3.71 1.84 -6.31
CA HIS A 115 -4.95 2.59 -6.43
C HIS A 115 -5.37 3.13 -5.06
N PRO A 116 -5.65 4.43 -4.90
CA PRO A 116 -6.01 4.99 -3.60
C PRO A 116 -7.40 4.52 -3.13
N THR A 117 -7.55 4.22 -1.84
CA THR A 117 -8.82 3.79 -1.23
C THR A 117 -9.14 4.57 0.04
N PRO A 118 -10.41 4.61 0.48
CA PRO A 118 -10.81 5.46 1.60
C PRO A 118 -10.14 5.12 2.93
N ASN A 119 -9.52 3.96 3.12
CA ASN A 119 -8.72 3.66 4.32
C ASN A 119 -7.34 4.34 4.33
N MET A 120 -6.95 5.05 3.27
CA MET A 120 -5.70 5.82 3.17
C MET A 120 -5.91 7.26 3.62
N ILE A 121 -5.19 7.71 4.63
CA ILE A 121 -5.38 9.03 5.25
C ILE A 121 -4.24 9.97 4.86
N ASP A 122 -4.58 11.18 4.41
CA ASP A 122 -3.59 12.25 4.18
C ASP A 122 -2.96 12.72 5.51
N LEU A 123 -1.66 12.47 5.69
CA LEU A 123 -0.98 12.92 6.90
C LEU A 123 -0.83 14.44 6.98
N ASN A 124 -0.56 15.11 5.86
CA ASN A 124 -0.31 16.55 5.86
C ASN A 124 -1.52 17.37 6.33
N GLU A 125 -2.72 16.82 6.15
CA GLU A 125 -3.98 17.43 6.54
C GLU A 125 -4.54 16.86 7.86
N SER A 126 -3.76 16.02 8.57
CA SER A 126 -4.21 15.36 9.82
C SER A 126 -3.96 16.20 11.09
N GLY A 127 -3.62 17.49 10.96
CA GLY A 127 -3.71 18.44 12.07
C GLY A 127 -2.62 18.31 13.14
N PHE A 128 -1.46 17.72 12.83
CA PHE A 128 -0.29 17.68 13.71
C PHE A 128 1.00 18.09 12.98
N GLU A 129 2.08 18.30 13.72
CA GLU A 129 3.36 18.71 13.14
C GLU A 129 4.00 17.57 12.33
N ILE A 130 4.11 17.78 11.01
CA ILE A 130 4.75 16.85 10.10
C ILE A 130 6.25 17.11 10.02
N ARG A 131 7.04 16.14 10.50
CA ARG A 131 8.52 16.16 10.43
C ARG A 131 9.08 15.92 9.03
N PHE A 132 8.43 15.07 8.23
CA PHE A 132 8.93 14.60 6.93
C PHE A 132 7.98 15.03 5.80
N LYS A 133 7.74 16.34 5.67
CA LYS A 133 6.73 16.88 4.74
C LYS A 133 6.91 16.43 3.28
N ARG A 134 8.16 16.23 2.85
CA ARG A 134 8.50 15.79 1.49
C ARG A 134 8.03 14.36 1.19
N GLU A 135 7.74 13.55 2.21
CA GLU A 135 7.22 12.20 1.99
C GLU A 135 5.78 12.23 1.45
N GLU A 136 5.04 13.32 1.67
CA GLU A 136 3.67 13.51 1.18
C GLU A 136 2.80 12.25 1.43
N GLU A 137 2.90 11.76 2.66
CA GLU A 137 2.48 10.42 3.01
C GLU A 137 0.94 10.29 3.07
N PHE A 138 0.44 9.18 2.52
CA PHE A 138 -0.87 8.65 2.79
C PHE A 138 -0.75 7.34 3.56
N SER A 139 -1.32 7.29 4.75
CA SER A 139 -1.23 6.14 5.63
C SER A 139 -2.45 5.24 5.49
N ALA A 140 -2.26 4.02 5.00
CA ALA A 140 -3.32 3.03 4.85
C ALA A 140 -3.56 2.32 6.19
N LEU A 141 -4.67 2.63 6.85
CA LEU A 141 -5.05 1.97 8.09
C LEU A 141 -5.50 0.53 7.81
N GLY A 142 -4.89 -0.42 8.52
CA GLY A 142 -5.10 -1.86 8.36
C GLY A 142 -4.28 -2.52 7.25
N GLY A 143 -3.60 -1.73 6.40
CA GLY A 143 -2.78 -2.22 5.29
C GLY A 143 -3.35 -1.93 3.90
N VAL A 144 -2.68 -2.47 2.88
CA VAL A 144 -3.02 -2.35 1.46
C VAL A 144 -3.17 -3.74 0.88
N ARG A 145 -4.21 -4.01 0.11
CA ARG A 145 -4.44 -5.34 -0.48
C ARG A 145 -3.67 -5.52 -1.78
N TYR A 146 -3.36 -6.77 -2.13
CA TYR A 146 -2.67 -7.08 -3.38
C TYR A 146 -3.51 -6.75 -4.63
N ASP A 147 -4.82 -7.03 -4.59
CA ASP A 147 -5.77 -6.70 -5.66
C ASP A 147 -5.95 -5.19 -5.89
N GLN A 148 -5.44 -4.34 -4.99
CA GLN A 148 -5.43 -2.88 -5.08
C GLN A 148 -4.18 -2.31 -5.80
N ILE A 149 -3.13 -3.13 -5.94
CA ILE A 149 -1.87 -2.74 -6.57
C ILE A 149 -2.06 -2.78 -8.09
N GLU A 150 -1.88 -1.66 -8.78
CA GLU A 150 -2.01 -1.55 -10.24
C GLU A 150 -0.81 -2.17 -10.97
N GLY A 151 0.38 -2.13 -10.35
CA GLY A 151 1.61 -2.67 -10.92
C GLY A 151 2.84 -2.30 -10.10
N TRP A 152 4.01 -2.69 -10.59
CA TRP A 152 5.29 -2.44 -9.93
C TRP A 152 6.42 -2.22 -10.92
N ALA A 153 7.43 -1.47 -10.51
CA ALA A 153 8.69 -1.29 -11.23
C ALA A 153 9.84 -1.70 -10.32
N GLU A 154 10.72 -2.57 -10.81
CA GLU A 154 11.96 -2.91 -10.12
C GLU A 154 12.98 -1.78 -10.30
N LEU A 155 13.71 -1.48 -9.23
CA LEU A 155 14.73 -0.45 -9.18
C LEU A 155 16.01 -1.02 -8.57
N THR A 156 17.11 -0.81 -9.29
CA THR A 156 18.45 -1.00 -8.75
C THR A 156 19.26 0.26 -8.98
N TYR A 157 20.30 0.46 -8.18
CA TYR A 157 21.22 1.59 -8.34
C TYR A 157 21.76 1.66 -9.78
N LYS A 158 22.23 0.52 -10.31
CA LYS A 158 22.72 0.43 -11.69
C LYS A 158 21.61 0.65 -12.72
N GLY A 159 20.42 0.11 -12.48
CA GLY A 159 19.27 0.26 -13.40
C GLY A 159 18.89 1.72 -13.64
N LEU A 160 18.91 2.56 -12.60
CA LEU A 160 18.64 3.99 -12.74
C LEU A 160 19.73 4.74 -13.52
N ILE A 161 21.01 4.38 -13.32
CA ILE A 161 22.11 4.93 -14.12
C ILE A 161 21.98 4.53 -15.59
N ASP A 162 21.71 3.24 -15.85
CA ASP A 162 21.53 2.73 -17.21
C ASP A 162 20.30 3.37 -17.89
N ALA A 163 19.29 3.79 -17.11
CA ALA A 163 18.14 4.58 -17.56
C ALA A 163 18.43 6.09 -17.74
N GLY A 164 19.68 6.53 -17.56
CA GLY A 164 20.15 7.88 -17.85
C GLY A 164 20.17 8.84 -16.64
N MET A 165 19.95 8.36 -15.42
CA MET A 165 20.08 9.19 -14.22
C MET A 165 21.56 9.38 -13.85
N ASP A 166 21.95 10.59 -13.43
CA ASP A 166 23.32 10.84 -12.97
C ASP A 166 23.60 10.05 -11.68
N ARG A 167 24.80 9.48 -11.55
CA ARG A 167 25.20 8.67 -10.39
C ARG A 167 25.05 9.40 -9.05
N TRP A 168 25.26 10.71 -9.03
CA TRP A 168 25.13 11.52 -7.82
C TRP A 168 23.66 11.80 -7.49
N ASP A 169 22.79 11.85 -8.49
CA ASP A 169 21.35 11.93 -8.29
C ASP A 169 20.79 10.59 -7.78
N VAL A 170 21.28 9.45 -8.28
CA VAL A 170 20.94 8.12 -7.71
C VAL A 170 21.43 8.02 -6.27
N GLN A 171 22.65 8.47 -5.98
CA GLN A 171 23.16 8.54 -4.60
C GLN A 171 22.31 9.45 -3.72
N SER A 172 21.85 10.59 -4.25
CA SER A 172 20.95 11.48 -3.53
C SER A 172 19.65 10.78 -3.14
N LEU A 173 19.07 9.94 -4.02
CA LEU A 173 17.89 9.15 -3.66
C LEU A 173 18.16 8.19 -2.49
N VAL A 174 19.29 7.48 -2.51
CA VAL A 174 19.69 6.55 -1.44
C VAL A 174 19.85 7.30 -0.11
N ASP A 175 20.49 8.46 -0.15
CA ASP A 175 20.74 9.31 1.02
C ASP A 175 19.51 10.15 1.44
N MET A 176 18.35 9.92 0.81
CA MET A 176 17.11 10.67 1.02
C MET A 176 17.26 12.18 0.82
N TYR A 177 18.04 12.59 -0.18
CA TYR A 177 18.09 13.96 -0.70
C TYR A 177 17.31 14.07 -2.01
N GLU A 178 16.90 15.30 -2.32
CA GLU A 178 16.25 15.58 -3.60
C GLU A 178 17.33 15.59 -4.70
N PRO A 179 17.19 14.77 -5.77
CA PRO A 179 18.11 14.80 -6.89
C PRO A 179 17.98 16.12 -7.66
N LYS A 180 19.04 16.52 -8.35
CA LYS A 180 19.05 17.73 -9.20
C LYS A 180 18.49 17.45 -10.57
N GLY A 181 18.77 16.26 -11.11
CA GLY A 181 18.25 15.80 -12.39
C GLY A 181 16.85 15.20 -12.28
N PRO A 182 16.13 15.10 -13.41
CA PRO A 182 14.82 14.47 -13.43
C PRO A 182 14.95 12.96 -13.20
N MET A 183 13.94 12.38 -12.54
CA MET A 183 13.81 10.94 -12.42
C MET A 183 13.37 10.34 -13.77
N PRO A 184 14.02 9.26 -14.25
CA PRO A 184 13.56 8.57 -15.45
C PRO A 184 12.16 8.00 -15.24
N ALA A 185 11.38 7.91 -16.32
CA ALA A 185 10.08 7.25 -16.27
C ALA A 185 10.27 5.77 -15.88
N LEU A 186 9.47 5.30 -14.93
CA LEU A 186 9.52 3.92 -14.49
C LEU A 186 8.67 3.03 -15.40
N ASN A 187 9.25 1.89 -15.80
CA ASN A 187 8.54 0.87 -16.56
C ASN A 187 7.78 -0.04 -15.60
N PHE A 188 6.50 0.26 -15.38
CA PHE A 188 5.65 -0.54 -14.51
C PHE A 188 5.14 -1.80 -15.23
N THR A 189 5.39 -2.96 -14.63
CA THR A 189 4.72 -4.22 -14.95
C THR A 189 3.33 -4.20 -14.33
N ALA A 190 2.29 -4.42 -15.14
CA ALA A 190 0.91 -4.45 -14.68
C ALA A 190 0.67 -5.67 -13.77
N ASN A 191 -0.06 -5.47 -12.69
CA ASN A 191 -0.51 -6.56 -11.83
C ASN A 191 -1.72 -7.25 -12.49
N PRO A 192 -1.64 -8.54 -12.87
CA PRO A 192 -2.77 -9.25 -13.45
C PRO A 192 -3.96 -9.42 -12.48
N ASP A 193 -3.72 -9.30 -11.17
CA ASP A 193 -4.73 -9.47 -10.13
C ASP A 193 -5.35 -8.12 -9.69
N TYR A 194 -5.01 -7.00 -10.33
CA TYR A 194 -5.62 -5.71 -10.05
C TYR A 194 -7.12 -5.70 -10.39
N ASP A 195 -7.97 -5.48 -9.39
CA ASP A 195 -9.42 -5.45 -9.57
C ASP A 195 -9.91 -4.02 -9.89
N ALA A 196 -9.69 -3.59 -11.14
CA ALA A 196 -10.06 -2.25 -11.59
C ALA A 196 -11.53 -1.90 -11.29
N LYS A 197 -12.46 -2.85 -11.43
CA LYS A 197 -13.89 -2.60 -11.22
C LYS A 197 -14.22 -2.35 -9.76
N LYS A 198 -13.55 -3.03 -8.84
CA LYS A 198 -13.73 -2.85 -7.40
C LYS A 198 -13.21 -1.50 -6.92
N TYR A 199 -12.12 -1.01 -7.52
CA TYR A 199 -11.45 0.22 -7.09
C TYR A 199 -11.87 1.47 -7.89
N GLU A 200 -12.56 1.31 -9.02
CA GLU A 200 -13.03 2.42 -9.85
C GLU A 200 -13.81 3.46 -9.03
N GLY A 201 -13.43 4.73 -9.17
CA GLY A 201 -14.08 5.86 -8.52
C GLY A 201 -13.76 6.02 -7.03
N LEU A 202 -12.91 5.17 -6.46
CA LEU A 202 -12.44 5.33 -5.10
C LEU A 202 -11.30 6.34 -5.02
N SER A 203 -11.14 6.94 -3.84
CA SER A 203 -10.06 7.88 -3.54
C SER A 203 -9.56 7.69 -2.12
N ALA A 204 -8.38 8.22 -1.83
CA ALA A 204 -7.92 8.38 -0.45
C ALA A 204 -8.88 9.28 0.37
N SER A 205 -8.80 9.17 1.68
CA SER A 205 -9.48 10.05 2.62
C SER A 205 -8.67 11.33 2.87
N PRO A 206 -9.35 12.45 3.19
CA PRO A 206 -8.68 13.63 3.75
C PRO A 206 -8.08 13.30 5.12
N GLY A 207 -7.31 14.24 5.67
CA GLY A 207 -6.70 14.08 6.98
C GLY A 207 -7.71 13.82 8.10
N GLN A 208 -7.26 13.12 9.14
CA GLN A 208 -8.07 12.68 10.27
C GLN A 208 -7.47 13.18 11.60
N PRO A 209 -7.73 14.43 12.02
CA PRO A 209 -7.13 14.99 13.24
C PRO A 209 -7.44 14.21 14.53
N GLN A 210 -8.59 13.55 14.59
CA GLN A 210 -8.95 12.66 15.70
C GLN A 210 -8.09 11.39 15.79
N LEU A 211 -7.33 11.06 14.73
CA LEU A 211 -6.36 9.97 14.68
C LEU A 211 -4.91 10.47 14.81
N ALA A 212 -4.68 11.77 14.96
CA ALA A 212 -3.34 12.35 15.00
C ALA A 212 -2.48 11.75 16.13
N GLY A 213 -3.01 11.77 17.35
CA GLY A 213 -2.37 11.17 18.52
C GLY A 213 -1.30 12.02 19.22
N ASP A 214 -1.10 13.27 18.80
CA ASP A 214 -0.34 14.25 19.57
C ASP A 214 -1.16 14.81 20.75
N GLU A 215 -0.48 15.41 21.73
CA GLU A 215 -1.09 15.90 22.97
C GLU A 215 -2.26 16.88 22.72
N ALA A 216 -2.13 17.79 21.75
CA ALA A 216 -3.17 18.78 21.48
C ALA A 216 -4.43 18.14 20.88
N ASN A 217 -4.27 17.22 19.91
CA ASN A 217 -5.41 16.51 19.35
C ASN A 217 -6.01 15.49 20.34
N LEU A 218 -5.20 14.83 21.18
CA LEU A 218 -5.72 13.95 22.24
C LEU A 218 -6.55 14.73 23.27
N ALA A 219 -6.15 15.94 23.62
CA ALA A 219 -6.94 16.80 24.51
C ALA A 219 -8.26 17.25 23.85
N LYS A 220 -8.23 17.53 22.54
CA LYS A 220 -9.38 17.98 21.75
C LYS A 220 -10.39 16.87 21.46
N TYR A 221 -9.91 15.67 21.09
CA TYR A 221 -10.70 14.51 20.71
C TYR A 221 -10.57 13.43 21.79
N ASN A 222 -11.17 13.68 22.95
CA ASN A 222 -11.01 12.85 24.15
C ASN A 222 -12.21 11.92 24.44
N GLU A 223 -13.22 11.92 23.58
CA GLU A 223 -14.45 11.14 23.74
C GLU A 223 -14.22 9.64 23.51
N LYS A 224 -13.17 9.26 22.76
CA LYS A 224 -12.79 7.88 22.45
C LYS A 224 -11.28 7.72 22.53
N SER A 225 -10.83 6.47 22.69
CA SER A 225 -9.43 6.11 22.42
C SER A 225 -9.11 6.26 20.93
N LEU A 226 -7.82 6.31 20.58
CA LEU A 226 -7.41 6.30 19.17
C LEU A 226 -7.84 5.02 18.46
N GLU A 227 -7.85 3.89 19.16
CA GLU A 227 -8.42 2.64 18.66
C GLU A 227 -9.92 2.79 18.34
N GLY A 228 -10.70 3.41 19.23
CA GLY A 228 -12.12 3.65 18.99
C GLY A 228 -12.37 4.53 17.77
N TYR A 229 -11.59 5.59 17.60
CA TYR A 229 -11.64 6.41 16.38
C TYR A 229 -11.18 5.66 15.13
N ALA A 230 -10.20 4.76 15.24
CA ALA A 230 -9.70 3.97 14.13
C ALA A 230 -10.76 2.96 13.66
N ILE A 231 -11.44 2.30 14.59
CA ILE A 231 -12.57 1.41 14.30
C ILE A 231 -13.70 2.19 13.62
N GLU A 232 -14.14 3.32 14.20
CA GLU A 232 -15.20 4.15 13.62
C GLU A 232 -14.84 4.63 12.20
N PHE A 233 -13.59 5.04 11.98
CA PHE A 233 -13.11 5.42 10.67
C PHE A 233 -13.18 4.25 9.68
N MET A 234 -12.77 3.05 10.09
CA MET A 234 -12.77 1.88 9.20
C MET A 234 -14.14 1.26 9.00
N GLU A 235 -15.07 1.37 9.95
CA GLU A 235 -16.48 1.03 9.74
C GLU A 235 -17.10 1.91 8.64
N LYS A 236 -16.70 3.19 8.58
CA LYS A 236 -17.15 4.12 7.55
C LYS A 236 -16.44 3.94 6.20
N ASN A 237 -15.13 3.69 6.21
CA ASN A 237 -14.27 3.80 5.02
C ASN A 237 -13.63 2.47 4.56
N GLY A 238 -13.64 1.44 5.40
CA GLY A 238 -12.93 0.18 5.19
C GLY A 238 -13.69 -0.86 4.36
N GLY A 239 -14.97 -0.62 4.03
CA GLY A 239 -15.80 -1.55 3.25
C GLY A 239 -15.15 -2.02 1.94
N PRO A 240 -14.64 -1.10 1.07
CA PRO A 240 -13.99 -1.50 -0.18
C PRO A 240 -12.74 -2.36 -0.03
N VAL A 241 -12.05 -2.28 1.12
CA VAL A 241 -10.89 -3.12 1.43
C VAL A 241 -11.25 -4.34 2.28
N GLY A 242 -12.54 -4.61 2.49
CA GLY A 242 -13.02 -5.78 3.21
C GLY A 242 -12.73 -5.76 4.71
N PHE A 243 -12.74 -4.58 5.32
CA PHE A 243 -12.64 -4.47 6.77
C PHE A 243 -13.83 -5.18 7.45
N ASP A 244 -13.52 -6.03 8.42
CA ASP A 244 -14.48 -6.91 9.13
C ASP A 244 -14.58 -6.58 10.63
N GLY A 245 -14.09 -5.40 11.02
CA GLY A 245 -14.01 -4.98 12.42
C GLY A 245 -12.69 -5.32 13.11
N LYS A 246 -11.71 -5.91 12.40
CA LYS A 246 -10.41 -6.30 12.96
C LYS A 246 -9.23 -5.68 12.22
N PHE A 247 -8.13 -5.52 12.96
CA PHE A 247 -6.85 -5.05 12.47
C PHE A 247 -5.75 -6.12 12.65
N PRO A 248 -4.81 -6.23 11.69
CA PRO A 248 -4.84 -5.65 10.34
C PRO A 248 -5.98 -6.24 9.50
N LEU A 249 -6.13 -5.83 8.24
CA LEU A 249 -7.13 -6.42 7.34
C LEU A 249 -6.97 -7.95 7.30
N SER A 250 -8.03 -8.71 7.59
CA SER A 250 -7.98 -10.18 7.74
C SER A 250 -7.53 -10.95 6.49
N ILE A 251 -7.53 -10.32 5.32
CA ILE A 251 -6.98 -10.94 4.10
C ILE A 251 -5.43 -10.94 4.09
N LEU A 252 -4.81 -10.09 4.89
CA LEU A 252 -3.36 -9.94 4.93
C LEU A 252 -2.74 -10.97 5.88
N GLN A 253 -1.68 -11.64 5.42
CA GLN A 253 -1.02 -12.69 6.18
C GLN A 253 0.33 -12.20 6.72
N ALA A 254 0.53 -12.35 8.03
CA ALA A 254 1.80 -12.04 8.70
C ALA A 254 2.89 -13.10 8.42
N ASP A 255 2.47 -14.33 8.12
CA ASP A 255 3.32 -15.53 8.08
C ASP A 255 3.90 -15.86 6.71
N ALA A 256 3.96 -14.93 5.77
CA ALA A 256 4.77 -15.19 4.58
C ALA A 256 6.21 -15.43 5.06
N PRO A 257 6.81 -16.61 4.75
CA PRO A 257 8.08 -17.02 5.31
C PRO A 257 9.10 -15.89 5.19
N ALA A 258 9.89 -15.68 6.24
CA ALA A 258 11.02 -14.76 6.19
C ALA A 258 11.79 -14.98 4.88
N GLU A 259 12.19 -13.90 4.21
CA GLU A 259 13.00 -14.07 3.01
C GLU A 259 14.22 -14.92 3.39
N PRO A 260 14.48 -15.99 2.65
CA PRO A 260 15.57 -16.89 2.97
C PRO A 260 16.90 -16.10 2.96
N THR A 261 17.47 -15.97 4.14
CA THR A 261 18.66 -15.16 4.40
C THR A 261 19.96 -15.89 4.07
N THR A 262 19.87 -17.21 3.90
CA THR A 262 20.99 -18.06 3.53
C THR A 262 20.76 -18.74 2.18
N ALA A 263 21.85 -19.08 1.49
CA ALA A 263 21.79 -19.87 0.25
C ALA A 263 21.01 -21.19 0.46
N ARG A 264 21.18 -21.82 1.62
CA ARG A 264 20.50 -23.07 1.96
C ARG A 264 18.99 -22.92 2.13
N GLU A 265 18.53 -21.83 2.76
CA GLU A 265 17.08 -21.55 2.87
C GLU A 265 16.48 -21.20 1.50
N ARG A 266 17.26 -20.58 0.60
CA ARG A 266 16.83 -20.30 -0.79
C ARG A 266 16.68 -21.59 -1.58
N GLU A 267 17.66 -22.49 -1.47
CA GLU A 267 17.62 -23.85 -2.05
C GLU A 267 16.42 -24.65 -1.53
N ASP A 268 16.17 -24.61 -0.22
CA ASP A 268 15.04 -25.32 0.41
C ASP A 268 13.69 -24.75 -0.05
N LYS A 269 13.55 -23.42 -0.20
CA LYS A 269 12.35 -22.77 -0.75
C LYS A 269 12.13 -23.08 -2.24
N LEU A 270 13.20 -23.19 -3.03
CA LEU A 270 13.14 -23.60 -4.44
C LEU A 270 12.69 -25.07 -4.59
N CYS A 271 13.14 -25.94 -3.68
CA CYS A 271 12.81 -27.36 -3.74
C CYS A 271 11.49 -27.74 -3.07
N SER A 272 10.98 -26.94 -2.12
CA SER A 272 9.69 -27.23 -1.48
C SER A 272 8.51 -27.23 -2.45
N ASN A 273 8.58 -26.46 -3.52
CA ASN A 273 7.55 -26.45 -4.58
C ASN A 273 7.68 -27.64 -5.55
N SER A 274 8.85 -28.28 -5.63
CA SER A 274 9.11 -29.42 -6.52
C SER A 274 8.60 -30.76 -5.96
N ASP A 275 8.35 -30.82 -4.65
CA ASP A 275 7.90 -32.02 -3.96
C ASP A 275 6.45 -32.38 -4.31
N GLU A 276 5.57 -31.38 -4.42
CA GLU A 276 4.17 -31.58 -4.83
C GLU A 276 3.99 -31.75 -6.34
N GLU A 277 4.84 -31.10 -7.15
CA GLU A 277 4.67 -31.09 -8.61
C GLU A 277 5.42 -32.23 -9.33
N PHE A 278 6.56 -32.70 -8.79
CA PHE A 278 7.42 -33.68 -9.47
C PHE A 278 7.93 -34.83 -8.59
N GLY A 279 7.82 -34.78 -7.25
CA GLY A 279 8.16 -35.88 -6.35
C GLY A 279 9.67 -36.15 -6.20
N LEU A 280 10.53 -35.13 -6.37
CA LEU A 280 11.98 -35.27 -6.55
C LEU A 280 12.82 -34.54 -5.47
N THR A 281 12.64 -34.87 -4.20
CA THR A 281 13.35 -34.23 -3.07
C THR A 281 14.89 -34.27 -3.17
N ALA A 282 15.46 -35.42 -3.53
CA ALA A 282 16.93 -35.61 -3.60
C ALA A 282 17.53 -35.13 -4.94
N GLU A 283 16.75 -35.15 -6.01
CA GLU A 283 17.17 -34.71 -7.34
C GLU A 283 17.10 -33.19 -7.48
N CYS A 284 16.12 -32.52 -6.86
CA CYS A 284 16.02 -31.07 -6.87
C CYS A 284 17.29 -30.41 -6.33
N ARG A 285 17.74 -30.79 -5.13
CA ARG A 285 18.96 -30.25 -4.52
C ARG A 285 20.20 -30.49 -5.36
N THR A 286 20.29 -31.66 -5.99
CA THR A 286 21.41 -31.98 -6.92
C THR A 286 21.38 -31.05 -8.14
N GLN A 287 20.20 -30.78 -8.70
CA GLN A 287 20.05 -29.89 -9.84
C GLN A 287 20.27 -28.42 -9.49
N VAL A 288 19.81 -27.97 -8.32
CA VAL A 288 20.11 -26.63 -7.80
C VAL A 288 21.62 -26.47 -7.64
N ALA A 289 22.30 -27.42 -6.99
CA ALA A 289 23.75 -27.39 -6.82
C ALA A 289 24.50 -27.39 -8.17
N GLN A 290 24.02 -28.15 -9.16
CA GLN A 290 24.58 -28.12 -10.52
C GLN A 290 24.37 -26.77 -11.21
N CYS A 291 23.21 -26.15 -11.05
CA CYS A 291 22.94 -24.82 -11.59
C CYS A 291 23.76 -23.74 -10.88
N VAL A 292 23.85 -23.78 -9.56
CA VAL A 292 24.71 -22.89 -8.76
C VAL A 292 26.17 -23.06 -9.18
N PHE A 293 26.65 -24.29 -9.39
CA PHE A 293 28.02 -24.54 -9.86
C PHE A 293 28.26 -24.03 -11.30
N LYS A 294 27.30 -24.27 -12.22
CA LYS A 294 27.39 -23.82 -13.63
C LYS A 294 27.33 -22.30 -13.76
N GLN A 295 26.53 -21.64 -12.94
CA GLN A 295 26.30 -20.20 -13.03
C GLN A 295 27.20 -19.40 -12.07
N GLY A 296 27.70 -20.02 -11.00
CA GLY A 296 28.47 -19.44 -9.88
C GLY A 296 29.74 -18.67 -10.26
N ASN A 297 30.33 -18.99 -11.41
CA ASN A 297 31.52 -18.31 -11.92
C ASN A 297 31.20 -17.04 -12.73
N LYS A 298 29.92 -16.70 -12.91
CA LYS A 298 29.50 -15.49 -13.60
C LYS A 298 29.50 -14.30 -12.63
N PRO A 299 29.97 -13.11 -13.03
CA PRO A 299 29.78 -11.91 -12.21
C PRO A 299 28.27 -11.62 -12.08
N ASN A 300 27.81 -11.33 -10.86
CA ASN A 300 26.41 -11.04 -10.50
C ASN A 300 25.45 -12.23 -10.70
N VAL A 301 25.72 -13.37 -10.06
CA VAL A 301 24.75 -14.48 -9.99
C VAL A 301 23.58 -14.08 -9.11
N ASP A 302 22.43 -13.83 -9.71
CA ASP A 302 21.14 -13.75 -9.03
C ASP A 302 20.39 -15.09 -9.13
N TRP A 303 19.54 -15.38 -8.16
CA TRP A 303 18.77 -16.62 -8.04
C TRP A 303 17.75 -16.80 -9.16
N SER A 304 17.31 -15.73 -9.81
CA SER A 304 16.52 -15.82 -11.05
C SER A 304 17.23 -16.60 -12.17
N ILE A 305 18.57 -16.50 -12.25
CA ILE A 305 19.42 -17.24 -13.20
C ILE A 305 19.48 -18.72 -12.81
N ILE A 306 19.48 -19.02 -11.51
CA ILE A 306 19.45 -20.39 -10.99
C ILE A 306 18.07 -21.03 -11.26
N ALA A 307 16.98 -20.33 -11.00
CA ALA A 307 15.61 -20.78 -11.28
C ALA A 307 15.37 -21.03 -12.78
N THR A 308 15.92 -20.17 -13.65
CA THR A 308 15.87 -20.36 -15.11
C THR A 308 16.66 -21.61 -15.53
N CYS A 309 17.89 -21.79 -15.00
CA CYS A 309 18.69 -22.98 -15.24
C CYS A 309 18.00 -24.28 -14.80
N MET A 310 17.27 -24.24 -13.68
CA MET A 310 16.49 -25.38 -13.20
C MET A 310 15.32 -25.69 -14.14
N THR A 311 14.59 -24.66 -14.58
CA THR A 311 13.48 -24.81 -15.53
C THR A 311 13.94 -25.44 -16.85
N ASP A 312 15.11 -25.03 -17.36
CA ASP A 312 15.69 -25.60 -18.58
C ASP A 312 16.15 -27.05 -18.42
N ASN A 313 16.67 -27.43 -17.24
CA ASN A 313 17.07 -28.81 -16.96
C ASN A 313 15.87 -29.73 -16.63
N TRP A 314 14.80 -29.20 -16.01
CA TRP A 314 13.56 -29.94 -15.75
C TRP A 314 12.75 -30.27 -17.00
N ARG A 315 12.90 -29.49 -18.08
CA ARG A 315 12.28 -29.79 -19.39
C ARG A 315 12.96 -30.92 -20.17
N LEU A 316 14.09 -31.43 -19.69
CA LEU A 316 14.88 -32.48 -20.34
C LEU A 316 14.68 -33.88 -19.73
N VAL A 317 13.83 -34.00 -18.70
CA VAL A 317 13.51 -35.27 -18.01
C VAL A 317 12.08 -35.70 -18.32
#